data_AF-A0A0F4JAT2-F1
#
_entry.id   AF-A0A0F4JAT2-F1
#
_cell.length_a   1.000
_cell.length_b   1.000
_cell.length_c   1.000
_cell.angle_alpha   90.00
_cell.angle_beta   90.00
_cell.angle_gamma   90.00
#
_symmetry.space_group_name_H-M   'P 1'
#
loop_
_entity.id
_entity.type
_entity.pdbx_description
1 polymer ?
#
loop_
_entity_poly.entity_id
_entity_poly.type
_entity_poly.pdbx_seq_one_letter_code
_entity_poly.pdbx_strand_id
1 'polypeptide(L)'
;MLLGSLMVPSAAASGGMDHDPHHKKASSHPAKAPASPDDEHKERCSTSRDISTAGSDFGFLAGTLFRLATDRRGHAFLNDSRNPGVWINLGILANAPKCVTDTAASITEAGTLTVNLLARDGVIHQARCTASATPFTPANLPAACGTGFSPVEDTPV
;
A
#
# COMPACT_ATOMS: atom_id res chain seq x y z
N MET A 1 0.73 9.68 48.51
CA MET A 1 -0.44 8.83 48.15
C MET A 1 -1.63 9.73 47.93
N LEU A 2 -2.45 9.47 46.91
CA LEU A 2 -3.88 9.81 46.91
C LEU A 2 -4.55 8.87 45.90
N LEU A 3 -5.66 8.22 46.28
CA LEU A 3 -6.38 7.29 45.42
C LEU A 3 -7.54 8.01 44.74
N GLY A 4 -7.82 7.68 43.49
CA GLY A 4 -9.04 8.04 42.78
C GLY A 4 -9.68 6.77 42.20
N SER A 5 -10.95 6.51 42.51
CA SER A 5 -11.57 5.21 42.31
C SER A 5 -12.92 5.30 41.60
N LEU A 6 -13.12 4.46 40.57
CA LEU A 6 -14.41 3.97 40.05
C LEU A 6 -15.35 5.07 39.45
N MET A 7 -16.32 4.82 38.57
CA MET A 7 -17.11 3.60 38.26
C MET A 7 -17.40 3.44 36.74
N VAL A 8 -17.98 2.30 36.37
CA VAL A 8 -18.51 1.97 35.03
C VAL A 8 -20.04 1.80 35.12
N PRO A 9 -20.83 2.27 34.14
CA PRO A 9 -22.21 1.82 33.91
C PRO A 9 -22.27 0.74 32.81
N SER A 10 -22.85 -0.41 33.13
CA SER A 10 -23.23 -1.43 32.13
C SER A 10 -24.67 -1.23 31.66
N ALA A 11 -24.93 -1.45 30.37
CA ALA A 11 -26.26 -1.75 29.82
C ALA A 11 -26.10 -2.99 28.94
N ALA A 12 -26.60 -4.17 29.32
CA ALA A 12 -28.00 -4.60 29.43
C ALA A 12 -28.54 -5.09 28.07
N ALA A 13 -29.11 -6.30 28.06
CA ALA A 13 -29.45 -7.03 26.84
C ALA A 13 -30.91 -7.50 26.81
N SER A 14 -31.45 -7.54 25.59
CA SER A 14 -32.61 -8.31 25.13
C SER A 14 -32.35 -8.62 23.64
N GLY A 15 -32.77 -9.72 23.02
CA GLY A 15 -33.76 -10.74 23.36
C GLY A 15 -34.60 -10.99 22.10
N GLY A 16 -34.92 -12.22 21.65
CA GLY A 16 -34.62 -13.55 22.21
C GLY A 16 -34.56 -14.61 21.08
N MET A 17 -34.94 -15.86 21.39
CA MET A 17 -34.90 -17.04 20.50
C MET A 17 -36.28 -17.73 20.41
N ASP A 18 -36.39 -18.75 19.54
CA ASP A 18 -37.47 -19.77 19.45
C ASP A 18 -38.85 -19.27 18.92
N HIS A 19 -39.74 -20.05 18.27
CA HIS A 19 -39.75 -21.31 17.48
C HIS A 19 -40.98 -21.17 16.49
N ASP A 20 -41.51 -22.07 15.63
CA ASP A 20 -41.45 -23.51 15.29
C ASP A 20 -41.87 -23.66 13.77
N PRO A 21 -41.71 -24.81 13.05
CA PRO A 21 -41.85 -24.86 11.58
C PRO A 21 -43.20 -25.43 11.06
N HIS A 22 -43.55 -25.12 9.79
CA HIS A 22 -44.64 -25.82 9.08
C HIS A 22 -44.35 -26.20 7.61
N HIS A 23 -44.42 -27.51 7.35
CA HIS A 23 -44.32 -28.21 6.07
C HIS A 23 -45.29 -27.74 4.96
N LYS A 24 -44.83 -27.67 3.68
CA LYS A 24 -45.04 -28.72 2.64
C LYS A 24 -44.53 -28.36 1.23
N LYS A 25 -44.36 -29.40 0.41
CA LYS A 25 -43.80 -29.43 -0.96
C LYS A 25 -44.56 -28.57 -1.99
N ALA A 26 -43.82 -27.98 -2.92
CA ALA A 26 -44.17 -27.94 -4.34
C ALA A 26 -42.88 -27.99 -5.18
N SER A 27 -42.87 -28.72 -6.30
CA SER A 27 -41.72 -28.78 -7.21
C SER A 27 -41.91 -27.81 -8.37
N SER A 28 -41.09 -26.77 -8.44
CA SER A 28 -40.85 -25.99 -9.65
C SER A 28 -39.37 -25.69 -9.74
N HIS A 29 -38.74 -25.92 -10.90
CA HIS A 29 -37.38 -25.43 -11.14
C HIS A 29 -37.46 -23.92 -11.39
N PRO A 30 -36.79 -23.08 -10.58
CA PRO A 30 -36.42 -21.75 -11.05
C PRO A 30 -35.47 -21.92 -12.23
N ALA A 31 -35.53 -21.01 -13.21
CA ALA A 31 -34.48 -20.90 -14.22
C ALA A 31 -33.13 -20.62 -13.53
N LYS A 32 -32.01 -20.76 -14.27
CA LYS A 32 -30.66 -20.36 -13.81
C LYS A 32 -30.76 -19.05 -13.02
N ALA A 33 -30.41 -19.09 -11.73
CA ALA A 33 -30.22 -17.87 -10.98
C ALA A 33 -29.20 -17.00 -11.74
N PRO A 34 -29.45 -15.69 -11.92
CA PRO A 34 -28.37 -14.79 -12.32
C PRO A 34 -27.26 -14.94 -11.27
N ALA A 35 -26.00 -15.03 -11.72
CA ALA A 35 -24.88 -15.11 -10.80
C ALA A 35 -24.94 -13.91 -9.84
N SER A 36 -24.77 -14.16 -8.54
CA SER A 36 -24.79 -13.11 -7.53
C SER A 36 -23.72 -12.06 -7.85
N PRO A 37 -23.94 -10.76 -7.57
CA PRO A 37 -22.90 -9.73 -7.75
C PRO A 37 -21.64 -9.94 -6.89
N ASP A 38 -21.68 -10.88 -5.94
CA ASP A 38 -20.70 -11.06 -4.86
C ASP A 38 -19.36 -11.73 -5.27
N ASP A 39 -19.16 -12.01 -6.57
CA ASP A 39 -17.84 -12.39 -7.13
C ASP A 39 -16.84 -11.21 -7.22
N GLU A 40 -17.06 -10.11 -6.47
CA GLU A 40 -16.06 -9.10 -6.14
C GLU A 40 -14.92 -9.60 -5.21
N HIS A 41 -14.85 -10.91 -4.98
CA HIS A 41 -13.66 -11.60 -4.52
C HIS A 41 -12.57 -11.76 -5.60
N LYS A 42 -12.75 -11.16 -6.79
CA LYS A 42 -11.69 -10.93 -7.78
C LYS A 42 -10.51 -10.13 -7.21
N GLU A 43 -9.54 -10.87 -6.69
CA GLU A 43 -8.15 -10.46 -6.48
C GLU A 43 -7.96 -9.10 -5.79
N ARG A 44 -8.63 -8.91 -4.65
CA ARG A 44 -8.28 -7.81 -3.73
C ARG A 44 -6.83 -7.99 -3.28
N CYS A 45 -5.97 -7.05 -3.68
CA CYS A 45 -4.55 -7.17 -3.45
C CYS A 45 -4.18 -6.97 -1.97
N SER A 46 -4.20 -8.06 -1.21
CA SER A 46 -3.98 -8.08 0.23
C SER A 46 -2.53 -8.35 0.56
N THR A 47 -1.68 -7.33 0.41
CA THR A 47 -0.26 -7.41 0.77
C THR A 47 0.00 -6.98 2.22
N SER A 48 1.10 -7.47 2.78
CA SER A 48 1.68 -6.93 4.01
C SER A 48 2.06 -5.47 3.81
N ARG A 49 2.01 -4.68 4.88
CA ARG A 49 2.68 -3.36 4.87
C ARG A 49 4.17 -3.57 5.00
N ASP A 50 4.89 -3.18 3.96
CA ASP A 50 6.34 -3.03 3.97
C ASP A 50 6.73 -1.58 4.31
N ILE A 51 7.97 -1.38 4.79
CA ILE A 51 8.63 -0.09 4.94
C ILE A 51 10.13 -0.20 4.67
N SER A 52 10.61 0.50 3.63
CA SER A 52 12.03 0.64 3.32
C SER A 52 12.51 2.08 3.59
N THR A 53 13.81 2.27 3.84
CA THR A 53 14.38 3.60 4.07
C THR A 53 15.83 3.67 3.60
N ALA A 54 16.15 4.71 2.84
CA ALA A 54 17.50 5.06 2.41
C ALA A 54 17.88 6.44 2.95
N GLY A 55 19.05 6.55 3.57
CA GLY A 55 19.61 7.80 4.09
C GLY A 55 20.85 8.24 3.33
N SER A 56 21.09 9.55 3.30
CA SER A 56 22.36 10.12 2.84
C SER A 56 22.99 10.87 4.01
N ASP A 57 24.21 10.50 4.39
CA ASP A 57 24.88 11.01 5.60
C ASP A 57 25.87 12.16 5.32
N PHE A 58 25.99 12.57 4.05
CA PHE A 58 27.01 13.50 3.57
C PHE A 58 26.53 14.26 2.31
N GLY A 59 27.32 15.23 1.83
CA GLY A 59 26.99 16.01 0.64
C GLY A 59 25.74 16.90 0.84
N PHE A 60 25.10 17.29 -0.26
CA PHE A 60 23.94 18.20 -0.24
C PHE A 60 22.63 17.55 0.26
N LEU A 61 22.65 16.24 0.53
CA LEU A 61 21.54 15.46 1.06
C LEU A 61 21.78 14.98 2.50
N ALA A 62 22.86 15.40 3.16
CA ALA A 62 23.20 14.98 4.53
C ALA A 62 22.00 15.09 5.50
N GLY A 63 21.62 13.98 6.15
CA GLY A 63 20.46 13.89 7.05
C GLY A 63 19.10 13.73 6.34
N THR A 64 19.08 13.62 5.01
CA THR A 64 17.85 13.33 4.24
C THR A 64 17.57 11.84 4.26
N LEU A 65 16.33 11.48 4.62
CA LEU A 65 15.83 10.11 4.61
C LEU A 65 14.69 10.00 3.59
N PHE A 66 14.88 9.14 2.60
CA PHE A 66 13.84 8.73 1.64
C PHE A 66 13.21 7.44 2.14
N ARG A 67 11.89 7.42 2.31
CA ARG A 67 11.15 6.28 2.85
C ARG A 67 10.15 5.75 1.83
N LEU A 68 10.10 4.44 1.68
CA LEU A 68 9.06 3.75 0.93
C LEU A 68 8.13 3.04 1.91
N ALA A 69 6.84 2.95 1.59
CA ALA A 69 5.89 2.13 2.33
C ALA A 69 4.75 1.64 1.42
N THR A 70 4.14 0.50 1.74
CA THR A 70 2.92 0.01 1.06
C THR A 70 1.66 0.20 1.91
N ASP A 71 0.51 0.36 1.24
CA ASP A 71 -0.80 0.20 1.88
C ASP A 71 -1.34 -1.25 1.74
N ARG A 72 -2.46 -1.54 2.41
CA ARG A 72 -3.13 -2.86 2.35
C ARG A 72 -3.79 -3.18 1.00
N ARG A 73 -3.53 -2.39 -0.05
CA ARG A 73 -4.01 -2.58 -1.42
C ARG A 73 -2.85 -2.77 -2.40
N GLY A 74 -1.60 -2.81 -1.91
CA GLY A 74 -0.40 -2.89 -2.74
C GLY A 74 -0.11 -1.62 -3.53
N HIS A 75 -0.56 -0.44 -3.08
CA HIS A 75 -0.01 0.83 -3.56
C HIS A 75 1.28 1.16 -2.80
N ALA A 76 2.32 1.60 -3.49
CA ALA A 76 3.56 2.08 -2.89
C ALA A 76 3.60 3.61 -2.81
N PHE A 77 4.23 4.14 -1.75
CA PHE A 77 4.33 5.58 -1.49
C PHE A 77 5.77 5.97 -1.14
N LEU A 78 6.22 7.13 -1.62
CA LEU A 78 7.51 7.76 -1.28
C LEU A 78 7.29 8.94 -0.33
N ASN A 79 8.05 8.98 0.77
CA ASN A 79 8.22 10.18 1.60
C ASN A 79 9.68 10.67 1.51
N ASP A 80 9.84 11.98 1.34
CA ASP A 80 11.09 12.72 1.52
C ASP A 80 11.06 13.37 2.91
N SER A 81 12.06 13.14 3.76
CA SER A 81 12.08 13.67 5.13
C SER A 81 12.04 15.19 5.22
N ARG A 82 12.42 15.88 4.14
CA ARG A 82 12.39 17.36 4.03
C ARG A 82 10.99 17.89 3.68
N ASN A 83 10.05 17.00 3.38
CA ASN A 83 8.64 17.30 3.12
C ASN A 83 7.74 16.54 4.13
N PRO A 84 7.74 16.93 5.42
CA PRO A 84 7.11 16.16 6.48
C PRO A 84 5.58 16.03 6.29
N GLY A 85 5.07 14.80 6.51
CA GLY A 85 3.66 14.47 6.34
C GLY A 85 3.23 14.13 4.90
N VAL A 86 4.05 14.44 3.89
CA VAL A 86 3.75 14.13 2.48
C VAL A 86 4.20 12.72 2.12
N TRP A 87 3.23 11.88 1.72
CA TRP A 87 3.44 10.57 1.11
C TRP A 87 2.94 10.60 -0.33
N ILE A 88 3.86 10.52 -1.28
CA ILE A 88 3.59 10.61 -2.72
C ILE A 88 3.28 9.20 -3.22
N ASN A 89 2.07 8.97 -3.73
CA ASN A 89 1.71 7.70 -4.36
C ASN A 89 2.57 7.48 -5.62
N LEU A 90 3.35 6.40 -5.66
CA LEU A 90 4.27 6.10 -6.76
C LEU A 90 3.55 5.68 -8.06
N GLY A 91 2.24 5.37 -7.99
CA GLY A 91 1.37 5.16 -9.14
C GLY A 91 1.16 6.39 -10.05
N ILE A 92 1.73 7.56 -9.71
CA ILE A 92 1.84 8.70 -10.62
C ILE A 92 2.99 8.57 -11.63
N LEU A 93 3.91 7.62 -11.41
CA LEU A 93 5.02 7.35 -12.32
C LEU A 93 4.59 6.36 -13.41
N ALA A 94 5.12 6.55 -14.62
CA ALA A 94 4.89 5.62 -15.72
C ALA A 94 5.36 4.20 -15.35
N ASN A 95 4.62 3.21 -15.84
CA ASN A 95 4.85 1.78 -15.63
C ASN A 95 4.93 1.31 -14.17
N ALA A 96 4.47 2.12 -13.20
CA ALA A 96 4.44 1.71 -11.80
C ALA A 96 3.60 0.42 -11.64
N PRO A 97 4.14 -0.64 -11.01
CA PRO A 97 3.41 -1.89 -10.84
C PRO A 97 2.18 -1.71 -9.97
N LYS A 98 1.15 -2.49 -10.29
CA LYS A 98 0.04 -2.75 -9.37
C LYS A 98 0.47 -3.88 -8.43
N CYS A 99 -0.18 -4.00 -7.27
CA CYS A 99 0.08 -5.11 -6.35
C CYS A 99 1.53 -5.19 -5.83
N VAL A 100 2.05 -4.10 -5.28
CA VAL A 100 3.36 -4.10 -4.63
C VAL A 100 3.32 -4.90 -3.32
N THR A 101 4.21 -5.89 -3.22
CA THR A 101 4.37 -6.78 -2.07
C THR A 101 5.51 -6.35 -1.14
N ASP A 102 6.59 -5.81 -1.70
CA ASP A 102 7.85 -5.46 -1.02
C ASP A 102 8.51 -4.23 -1.69
N THR A 103 9.33 -3.48 -0.97
CA THR A 103 10.01 -2.27 -1.49
C THR A 103 11.47 -2.16 -1.04
N ALA A 104 12.33 -1.63 -1.91
CA ALA A 104 13.70 -1.30 -1.56
C ALA A 104 14.11 0.09 -2.07
N ALA A 105 14.75 0.87 -1.19
CA ALA A 105 15.31 2.17 -1.53
C ALA A 105 16.85 2.16 -1.41
N SER A 106 17.54 2.88 -2.28
CA SER A 106 18.94 3.27 -2.07
C SER A 106 19.22 4.65 -2.66
N ILE A 107 20.14 5.41 -2.07
CA ILE A 107 20.50 6.77 -2.50
C ILE A 107 22.01 6.83 -2.73
N THR A 108 22.43 7.35 -3.88
CA THR A 108 23.86 7.53 -4.19
C THR A 108 24.39 8.87 -3.70
N GLU A 109 25.72 8.98 -3.59
CA GLU A 109 26.45 10.22 -3.31
C GLU A 109 26.00 11.41 -4.18
N ALA A 110 25.72 11.13 -5.45
CA ALA A 110 25.31 12.09 -6.46
C ALA A 110 23.79 12.41 -6.44
N GLY A 111 23.05 11.90 -5.45
CA GLY A 111 21.61 12.12 -5.32
C GLY A 111 20.74 11.26 -6.23
N THR A 112 21.24 10.13 -6.76
CA THR A 112 20.39 9.18 -7.50
C THR A 112 19.63 8.28 -6.52
N LEU A 113 18.35 8.57 -6.31
CA LEU A 113 17.44 7.69 -5.57
C LEU A 113 17.02 6.54 -6.48
N THR A 114 17.39 5.32 -6.13
CA THR A 114 16.81 4.10 -6.72
C THR A 114 15.63 3.64 -5.87
N VAL A 115 14.52 3.34 -6.54
CA VAL A 115 13.30 2.78 -5.96
C VAL A 115 13.00 1.48 -6.67
N ASN A 116 13.04 0.37 -5.94
CA ASN A 116 12.63 -0.95 -6.43
C ASN A 116 11.31 -1.34 -5.76
N LEU A 117 10.36 -1.86 -6.54
CA LEU A 117 9.07 -2.35 -6.08
C LEU A 117 8.91 -3.80 -6.57
N LEU A 118 8.72 -4.75 -5.66
CA LEU A 118 8.37 -6.13 -6.01
C LEU A 118 6.86 -6.20 -6.27
N ALA A 119 6.47 -6.71 -7.44
CA ALA A 119 5.08 -6.95 -7.79
C ALA A 119 4.64 -8.38 -7.41
N ARG A 120 3.32 -8.60 -7.31
CA ARG A 120 2.72 -9.92 -6.96
C ARG A 120 3.01 -11.03 -7.97
N ASP A 121 3.39 -10.71 -9.19
CA ASP A 121 3.86 -11.66 -10.21
C ASP A 121 5.34 -12.07 -10.04
N GLY A 122 6.02 -11.51 -9.03
CA GLY A 122 7.43 -11.77 -8.72
C GLY A 122 8.40 -10.81 -9.41
N VAL A 123 7.93 -9.95 -10.34
CA VAL A 123 8.81 -9.04 -11.08
C VAL A 123 9.22 -7.85 -10.22
N ILE A 124 10.51 -7.51 -10.20
CA ILE A 124 11.01 -6.28 -9.61
C ILE A 124 10.92 -5.17 -10.65
N HIS A 125 10.28 -4.05 -10.29
CA HIS A 125 10.24 -2.83 -11.09
C HIS A 125 11.18 -1.79 -10.46
N GLN A 126 12.16 -1.32 -11.22
CA GLN A 126 13.10 -0.27 -10.81
C GLN A 126 12.74 1.09 -11.44
N ALA A 127 12.72 2.14 -10.62
CA ALA A 127 12.80 3.53 -11.04
C ALA A 127 14.10 4.17 -10.52
N ARG A 128 14.59 5.20 -11.23
CA ARG A 128 15.74 6.02 -10.81
C ARG A 128 15.36 7.49 -10.87
N CYS A 129 15.45 8.17 -9.74
CA CYS A 129 15.00 9.53 -9.56
C CYS A 129 16.15 10.45 -9.12
N THR A 130 16.33 11.58 -9.80
CA THR A 130 17.35 12.57 -9.43
C THR A 130 16.84 13.44 -8.27
N ALA A 131 17.37 13.21 -7.07
CA ALA A 131 17.13 14.08 -5.93
C ALA A 131 17.94 15.38 -6.07
N SER A 132 17.34 16.49 -5.62
CA SER A 132 17.96 17.81 -5.61
C SER A 132 17.85 18.43 -4.22
N ALA A 133 18.32 19.67 -4.03
CA ALA A 133 18.06 20.43 -2.81
C ALA A 133 16.55 20.68 -2.58
N THR A 134 15.75 20.72 -3.65
CA THR A 134 14.28 20.79 -3.58
C THR A 134 13.71 19.42 -3.15
N PRO A 135 12.84 19.36 -2.13
CA PRO A 135 12.18 18.11 -1.72
C PRO A 135 11.27 17.53 -2.80
N PHE A 136 11.05 16.22 -2.78
CA PHE A 136 10.07 15.60 -3.67
C PHE A 136 8.63 16.01 -3.32
N THR A 137 7.83 16.17 -4.36
CA THR A 137 6.40 16.51 -4.35
C THR A 137 5.69 15.74 -5.48
N PRO A 138 4.36 15.57 -5.44
CA PRO A 138 3.63 14.94 -6.55
C PRO A 138 3.81 15.66 -7.90
N ALA A 139 4.15 16.95 -7.89
CA ALA A 139 4.34 17.75 -9.10
C ALA A 139 5.75 17.62 -9.72
N ASN A 140 6.80 17.40 -8.92
CA ASN A 140 8.18 17.31 -9.43
C ASN A 140 8.71 15.87 -9.56
N LEU A 141 8.13 14.89 -8.84
CA LEU A 141 8.61 13.51 -8.86
C LEU A 141 8.57 12.86 -10.26
N PRO A 142 7.54 13.04 -11.11
CA PRO A 142 7.55 12.48 -12.47
C PRO A 142 8.71 12.98 -13.32
N ALA A 143 9.03 14.28 -13.26
CA ALA A 143 10.16 14.85 -13.99
C ALA A 143 11.51 14.36 -13.43
N ALA A 144 11.62 14.18 -12.12
CA ALA A 144 12.83 13.68 -11.48
C ALA A 144 13.12 12.20 -11.79
N CYS A 145 12.08 11.38 -11.97
CA CYS A 145 12.18 9.94 -12.26
C CYS A 145 12.16 9.59 -13.77
N GLY A 146 12.14 10.59 -14.66
CA GLY A 146 12.27 10.39 -16.11
C GLY A 146 11.21 9.46 -16.71
N THR A 147 11.62 8.27 -17.14
CA THR A 147 10.74 7.24 -17.73
C THR A 147 9.86 6.51 -16.71
N GLY A 148 10.01 6.80 -15.41
CA GLY A 148 9.30 6.09 -14.34
C GLY A 148 9.95 4.74 -14.05
N PHE A 149 9.14 3.68 -14.00
CA PHE A 149 9.59 2.33 -13.74
C PHE A 149 9.93 1.55 -15.02
N SER A 150 10.84 0.61 -14.90
CA SER A 150 11.10 -0.48 -15.85
C SER A 150 11.18 -1.81 -15.09
N PRO A 151 10.80 -2.95 -15.69
CA PRO A 151 11.11 -4.26 -15.10
C PRO A 151 12.62 -4.45 -15.01
N VAL A 152 13.06 -5.22 -14.02
CA VAL A 152 14.43 -5.75 -13.94
C VAL A 152 14.44 -7.08 -14.67
N GLU A 153 15.12 -7.12 -15.81
CA GLU A 153 15.31 -8.34 -16.61
C GLU A 153 15.94 -9.46 -15.77
N ASP A 154 15.61 -10.72 -16.09
CA ASP A 154 16.07 -11.92 -15.38
C ASP A 154 15.77 -11.96 -13.86
N THR A 155 14.75 -11.22 -13.38
CA THR A 155 14.24 -11.37 -12.01
C THR A 155 13.77 -12.82 -11.77
N PRO A 156 14.28 -13.53 -10.73
CA PRO A 156 13.80 -14.87 -10.38
C PRO A 156 12.37 -14.85 -9.83
N VAL A 157 11.53 -15.79 -10.32
CA VAL A 157 10.11 -15.96 -9.95
C VAL A 157 9.78 -17.41 -9.60
#